data_AF-A0A951CFU8-F1
#
_entry.id   AF-A0A951CFU8-F1
#
_cell.length_a   1.000
_cell.length_b   1.000
_cell.length_c   1.000
_cell.angle_alpha   90.00
_cell.angle_beta   90.00
_cell.angle_gamma   90.00
#
_symmetry.space_group_name_H-M   'P 1'
#
loop_
_entity.id
_entity.type
_entity.pdbx_description
1 polymer ?
#
loop_
_entity_poly.entity_id
_entity_poly.type
_entity_poly.pdbx_seq_one_letter_code
_entity_poly.pdbx_strand_id
1 'polypeptide(L)' 'MNDVERELIGCFAATFPNRSEEEIRTATRDSFAEWDSLAAITLLSLIQQEFQIDVDLTDLDELGSFAAVLQYVEVRLEPV' A
#
# COMPACT_ATOMS: atom_id res chain seq x y z
N MET A 1 -11.97 5.22 10.43
CA MET A 1 -10.85 5.56 9.55
C MET A 1 -9.67 5.74 10.46
N ASN A 2 -8.80 4.73 10.50
CA ASN A 2 -7.54 4.81 11.23
C ASN A 2 -6.65 5.83 10.52
N ASP A 3 -5.78 6.54 11.25
CA ASP A 3 -4.86 7.48 10.61
C ASP A 3 -3.95 6.77 9.61
N VAL A 4 -3.49 5.54 9.93
CA VAL A 4 -2.73 4.67 9.02
C VAL A 4 -3.47 4.39 7.71
N GLU A 5 -4.78 4.10 7.78
CA GLU A 5 -5.60 3.83 6.59
C GLU A 5 -5.67 5.08 5.69
N ARG A 6 -5.83 6.27 6.27
CA ARG A 6 -5.89 7.53 5.51
C ARG A 6 -4.55 7.83 4.81
N GLU A 7 -3.44 7.73 5.54
CA GLU A 7 -2.11 7.96 4.98
C GLU A 7 -1.80 6.94 3.87
N LEU A 8 -2.18 5.67 4.07
CA LEU A 8 -1.98 4.63 3.06
C LEU A 8 -2.79 4.90 1.79
N ILE A 9 -4.04 5.36 1.91
CA ILE A 9 -4.83 5.81 0.76
C ILE A 9 -4.10 6.92 0.00
N GLY A 10 -3.43 7.83 0.70
CA GLY A 10 -2.57 8.86 0.10
C GLY A 10 -1.43 8.27 -0.75
N CYS A 11 -0.70 7.28 -0.23
CA CYS A 11 0.37 6.60 -0.98
C CYS A 11 -0.17 5.90 -2.24
N PHE A 12 -1.34 5.26 -2.13
CA PHE A 12 -2.01 4.62 -3.27
C PHE A 12 -2.49 5.66 -4.29
N ALA A 13 -3.09 6.76 -3.86
CA ALA A 13 -3.54 7.83 -4.76
C ALA A 13 -2.37 8.51 -5.49
N ALA A 14 -1.21 8.61 -4.84
CA ALA A 14 0.01 9.10 -5.49
C ALA A 14 0.55 8.13 -6.57
N THR A 15 0.40 6.82 -6.35
CA THR A 15 0.83 5.78 -7.31
C THR A 15 -0.20 5.56 -8.42
N PHE A 16 -1.49 5.67 -8.09
CA PHE A 16 -2.64 5.40 -8.96
C PHE A 16 -3.55 6.64 -9.02
N PRO A 17 -3.12 7.75 -9.64
CA PRO A 17 -3.83 9.04 -9.61
C PRO A 17 -5.20 9.02 -10.30
N ASN A 18 -5.48 7.98 -11.09
CA ASN A 18 -6.75 7.83 -11.81
C ASN A 18 -7.81 7.04 -11.02
N ARG A 19 -7.53 6.67 -9.77
CA ARG A 19 -8.40 5.81 -8.95
C ARG A 19 -8.99 6.59 -7.79
N SER A 20 -10.26 6.31 -7.50
CA SER A 20 -10.97 6.90 -6.36
C SER A 20 -10.55 6.22 -5.07
N GLU A 21 -10.70 6.90 -3.92
CA GLU A 21 -10.41 6.30 -2.61
C GLU A 21 -11.18 5.00 -2.35
N GLU A 22 -12.44 4.93 -2.81
CA GLU A 22 -13.26 3.72 -2.73
C GLU A 22 -12.69 2.56 -3.55
N GLU A 23 -12.19 2.84 -4.76
CA GLU A 23 -11.53 1.83 -5.59
C GLU A 23 -10.23 1.36 -4.94
N ILE A 24 -9.44 2.29 -4.40
CA ILE A 24 -8.18 2.00 -3.69
C ILE A 24 -8.41 1.06 -2.51
N ARG A 25 -9.44 1.29 -1.68
CA ARG A 25 -9.72 0.43 -0.51
C ARG A 25 -10.02 -1.02 -0.88
N THR A 26 -10.59 -1.24 -2.07
CA THR A 26 -10.90 -2.57 -2.59
C THR A 26 -9.89 -3.07 -3.61
N ALA A 27 -8.79 -2.33 -3.81
CA ALA A 27 -7.80 -2.63 -4.83
C ALA A 27 -7.09 -3.95 -4.54
N THR A 28 -6.99 -4.77 -5.59
CA THR A 28 -6.16 -5.97 -5.63
C THR A 28 -5.26 -5.89 -6.86
N ARG A 29 -4.15 -6.60 -6.83
CA ARG A 29 -3.22 -6.71 -7.97
C ARG A 29 -3.92 -7.20 -9.24
N ASP A 30 -4.90 -8.09 -9.11
CA ASP A 30 -5.72 -8.57 -10.22
C ASP A 30 -6.73 -7.53 -10.73
N SER A 31 -7.29 -6.71 -9.85
CA SER A 31 -8.29 -5.70 -10.23
C SER A 31 -7.64 -4.47 -10.87
N PHE A 32 -6.40 -4.17 -10.51
CA PHE A 32 -5.66 -3.00 -10.99
C PHE A 32 -4.56 -3.45 -11.94
N ALA A 33 -4.85 -3.42 -13.24
CA ALA A 33 -3.85 -3.71 -14.28
C ALA A 33 -2.63 -2.78 -14.22
N GLU A 34 -2.80 -1.58 -13.67
CA GLU A 34 -1.73 -0.60 -13.42
C GLU A 34 -0.80 -1.01 -12.27
N TRP A 35 -1.20 -1.96 -11.43
CA TRP A 35 -0.42 -2.48 -10.30
C TRP A 35 0.59 -3.53 -10.76
N ASP A 36 1.43 -3.13 -11.72
CA ASP A 36 2.56 -3.92 -12.20
C ASP A 36 3.73 -3.93 -11.19
N SER A 37 4.84 -4.56 -11.57
CA SER A 37 6.04 -4.61 -10.73
C SER A 37 6.62 -3.23 -10.42
N LEU A 38 6.59 -2.28 -11.35
CA LEU A 38 7.14 -0.94 -11.17
C LEU A 38 6.24 -0.11 -10.24
N ALA A 39 4.93 -0.16 -10.43
CA ALA A 39 3.96 0.48 -9.55
C ALA A 39 4.04 -0.10 -8.13
N ALA A 40 4.21 -1.42 -8.00
CA ALA A 40 4.39 -2.07 -6.70
C ALA A 40 5.66 -1.58 -5.97
N ILE A 41 6.79 -1.50 -6.66
CA ILE A 41 8.05 -0.98 -6.08
C ILE A 41 7.91 0.50 -5.71
N THR A 42 7.24 1.30 -6.54
CA THR A 42 7.00 2.73 -6.29
C THR A 42 6.12 2.93 -5.06
N LEU A 43 5.00 2.20 -4.98
CA LEU A 43 4.10 2.21 -3.84
C LEU A 43 4.82 1.82 -2.55
N LEU A 44 5.62 0.75 -2.60
CA LEU A 44 6.42 0.34 -1.45
C LEU A 44 7.42 1.41 -1.02
N SER A 45 8.05 2.09 -1.97
CA SER A 45 9.01 3.16 -1.65
C SER A 45 8.30 4.30 -0.92
N LEU A 46 7.11 4.70 -1.39
CA LEU A 46 6.29 5.70 -0.73
C LEU A 46 5.87 5.28 0.67
N ILE A 47 5.39 4.04 0.85
CA ILE A 47 4.99 3.51 2.16
C ILE A 47 6.17 3.50 3.14
N GLN A 48 7.34 3.02 2.72
CA GLN A 48 8.54 3.00 3.56
C GLN A 48 8.93 4.41 4.00
N GLN A 49 8.85 5.39 3.10
CA GLN A 49 9.17 6.77 3.42
C GLN A 49 8.14 7.41 4.35
N GLU A 50 6.85 7.21 4.08
CA GLU A 50 5.75 7.84 4.81
C GLU A 50 5.62 7.31 6.24
N PHE A 51 5.73 6.00 6.39
CA PHE A 51 5.59 5.33 7.68
C PHE A 51 6.93 5.07 8.40
N GLN A 52 8.06 5.40 7.75
CA GLN A 52 9.42 5.16 8.26
C GLN A 52 9.67 3.68 8.65
N ILE A 53 9.06 2.75 7.91
CA ILE A 53 9.21 1.31 8.10
C ILE A 53 10.12 0.70 7.03
N ASP A 54 10.72 -0.44 7.34
CA ASP A 54 11.44 -1.25 6.37
C ASP A 54 10.51 -2.35 5.82
N VAL A 55 10.33 -2.34 4.50
CA VAL A 55 9.48 -3.32 3.80
C VAL A 55 10.36 -4.13 2.87
N ASP A 56 10.45 -5.42 3.14
CA ASP A 56 11.25 -6.31 2.31
C ASP A 56 10.51 -6.57 0.98
N LEU A 57 11.25 -6.56 -0.13
CA LEU A 57 10.71 -6.87 -1.45
C LEU A 57 10.25 -8.33 -1.55
N THR A 58 10.70 -9.20 -0.66
CA THR A 58 10.21 -10.58 -0.56
C THR A 58 8.77 -10.66 -0.04
N ASP A 59 8.32 -9.67 0.73
CA ASP A 59 6.94 -9.58 1.22
C ASP A 59 5.98 -9.06 0.12
N LEU A 60 6.48 -8.56 -1.03
CA LEU A 60 5.67 -8.05 -2.16
C LEU A 60 4.67 -9.04 -2.73
N ASP A 61 4.97 -10.34 -2.65
CA ASP A 61 4.06 -11.38 -3.11
C ASP A 61 2.82 -11.48 -2.20
N GLU A 62 2.97 -11.20 -0.91
CA GLU A 62 1.88 -11.18 0.07
C GLU A 62 1.10 -9.86 0.05
N LEU A 63 1.73 -8.78 -0.42
CA LEU A 63 1.16 -7.43 -0.55
C LEU A 63 0.33 -7.23 -1.84
N GLY A 64 -0.54 -8.20 -2.15
CA GLY A 64 -1.37 -8.22 -3.35
C GLY A 64 -2.71 -7.47 -3.26
N SER A 65 -3.00 -6.83 -2.12
CA SER A 65 -4.25 -6.08 -1.91
C SER A 65 -4.07 -4.93 -0.92
N PHE A 66 -4.92 -3.91 -1.01
CA PHE A 66 -4.90 -2.80 -0.06
C PHE A 66 -5.03 -3.27 1.39
N ALA A 67 -5.94 -4.22 1.66
CA ALA A 67 -6.15 -4.76 2.99
C ALA A 67 -4.89 -5.48 3.53
N ALA A 68 -4.19 -6.25 2.70
CA ALA A 68 -2.95 -6.92 3.08
C ALA A 68 -1.84 -5.90 3.42
N VAL A 69 -1.72 -4.84 2.61
CA VAL A 69 -0.77 -3.75 2.86
C VAL A 69 -1.09 -3.00 4.14
N LEU A 70 -2.36 -2.67 4.37
CA LEU A 70 -2.80 -1.98 5.58
C LEU A 70 -2.45 -2.80 6.83
N GLN A 71 -2.82 -4.08 6.84
CA GLN A 71 -2.51 -4.98 7.96
C GLN A 71 -1.01 -5.09 8.20
N TYR A 72 -0.22 -5.20 7.13
CA TYR A 72 1.23 -5.31 7.21
C TYR A 72 1.87 -4.05 7.82
N VAL A 73 1.40 -2.86 7.41
CA VAL A 73 1.86 -1.57 7.94
C VAL A 73 1.46 -1.42 9.40
N GLU A 74 0.20 -1.73 9.76
CA GLU A 74 -0.28 -1.66 11.14
C GLU A 74 0.55 -2.53 12.09
N VAL A 75 0.84 -3.78 11.71
CA VAL A 75 1.69 -4.70 12.51
C VAL A 75 3.10 -4.17 12.74
N ARG A 76 3.66 -3.41 11.79
CA ARG A 76 5.01 -2.83 11.90
C ARG A 76 5.04 -1.51 12.66
N LEU A 77 3.92 -0.80 12.73
CA LEU A 77 3.79 0.45 13.47
C LEU A 77 3.47 0.24 14.95
N GLU A 78 2.89 -0.91 15.32
CA GLU A 78 2.67 -1.26 16.73
C GLU A 78 4.03 -1.46 17.44
N PRO A 79 4.34 -0.65 18.48
CA PRO A 79 5.54 -0.87 19.27
C PRO A 79 5.38 -2.15 20.10
N VAL A 80 6.34 -3.07 19.97
CA VAL A 80 6.50 -4.25 20.83
C VAL A 80 6.76 -3.83 22.28
#